data_AF-A0A2V9ZJD8-F1
#
_entry.id   AF-A0A2V9ZJD8-F1
#
_cell.length_a   1.000
_cell.length_b   1.000
_cell.length_c   1.000
_cell.angle_alpha   90.00
_cell.angle_beta   90.00
_cell.angle_gamma   90.00
#
_symmetry.space_group_name_H-M   'P 1'
#
loop_
_entity.id
_entity.type
_entity.pdbx_description
1 polymer ?
#
loop_
_entity_poly.entity_id
_entity_poly.type
_entity_poly.pdbx_seq_one_letter_code
_entity_poly.pdbx_strand_id
1 'polypeptide(L)'
;MPQTPHVETHFTSGEFVRDIVIGMSDGLTVPFALAAGLSGAVPDTHLIVVGGLAEIAAGSIAMGLGGYLAARSDAEHYEQERLREQREVREIPDEEAREVSKVFQSYGLTADESAPIVEALSKRPEAWVDFMMRFELGLEEPEPRRAFTSALTIAAAYVAGGFIPLSPYMILSDAWRGLLFSAGVTLLALAVFGYIKGRFTGAHPWRSASQTTVIGALAAGAAFVLAKMIA
;
A
#
# COMPACT_ATOMS: atom_id res chain seq x y z
N MET A 1 -30.03 -3.63 -34.95
CA MET A 1 -29.65 -2.84 -33.76
C MET A 1 -28.14 -2.67 -33.78
N PRO A 2 -27.58 -1.46 -33.67
CA PRO A 2 -26.14 -1.31 -33.52
C PRO A 2 -25.74 -1.86 -32.14
N GLN A 3 -24.85 -2.85 -32.11
CA GLN A 3 -24.27 -3.35 -30.87
C GLN A 3 -23.31 -2.28 -30.34
N THR A 4 -23.66 -1.64 -29.22
CA THR A 4 -22.69 -0.86 -28.45
C THR A 4 -21.56 -1.80 -28.02
N PRO A 5 -20.29 -1.52 -28.34
CA PRO A 5 -19.19 -2.30 -27.82
C PRO A 5 -19.19 -2.20 -26.30
N HIS A 6 -19.28 -3.35 -25.63
CA HIS A 6 -19.15 -3.45 -24.19
C HIS A 6 -17.68 -3.19 -23.84
N VAL A 7 -17.35 -1.93 -23.54
CA VAL A 7 -16.00 -1.53 -23.11
C VAL A 7 -15.97 -1.64 -21.59
N GLU A 8 -15.46 -2.75 -21.08
CA GLU A 8 -15.16 -2.90 -19.65
C GLU A 8 -13.85 -2.21 -19.33
N THR A 9 -13.90 -1.04 -18.71
CA THR A 9 -12.72 -0.41 -18.11
C THR A 9 -12.50 -1.00 -16.71
N HIS A 10 -11.75 -2.09 -16.63
CA HIS A 10 -11.24 -2.59 -15.36
C HIS A 10 -10.07 -1.71 -14.89
N PHE A 11 -10.22 -1.09 -13.73
CA PHE A 11 -9.23 -0.15 -13.19
C PHE A 11 -8.06 -0.93 -12.56
N THR A 12 -7.01 -1.18 -13.33
CA THR A 12 -5.78 -1.88 -12.92
C THR A 12 -4.81 -1.03 -12.07
N SER A 13 -5.27 0.10 -11.50
CA SER A 13 -4.40 1.05 -10.77
C SER A 13 -4.46 0.93 -9.24
N GLY A 14 -5.14 -0.08 -8.70
CA GLY A 14 -5.34 -0.23 -7.25
C GLY A 14 -4.02 -0.30 -6.47
N GLU A 15 -3.06 -1.05 -7.00
CA GLU A 15 -1.74 -1.25 -6.40
C GLU A 15 -0.89 0.02 -6.37
N PHE A 16 -0.81 0.74 -7.49
CA PHE A 16 -0.10 2.03 -7.56
C PHE A 16 -0.73 3.10 -6.66
N VAL A 17 -2.06 3.18 -6.66
CA VAL A 17 -2.79 4.11 -5.77
C VAL A 17 -2.57 3.73 -4.31
N ARG A 18 -2.55 2.43 -3.98
CA ARG A 18 -2.26 1.94 -2.62
C ARG A 18 -0.87 2.39 -2.17
N ASP A 19 0.14 2.26 -3.01
CA ASP A 19 1.52 2.64 -2.70
C ASP A 19 1.66 4.14 -2.44
N ILE A 20 1.06 4.98 -3.29
CA ILE A 20 1.00 6.43 -3.06
C ILE A 20 0.30 6.73 -1.74
N VAL A 21 -0.81 6.06 -1.48
CA VAL A 21 -1.58 6.31 -0.26
C VAL A 21 -0.77 5.95 0.99
N ILE A 22 -0.04 4.84 0.97
CA ILE A 22 0.85 4.43 2.06
C ILE A 22 1.96 5.46 2.25
N GLY A 23 2.71 5.77 1.19
CA GLY A 23 3.83 6.72 1.25
C GLY A 23 3.41 8.12 1.69
N MET A 24 2.34 8.68 1.11
CA MET A 24 1.83 10.00 1.47
C MET A 24 1.29 10.07 2.90
N SER A 25 0.60 9.02 3.38
CA SER A 25 0.02 9.02 4.73
C SER A 25 1.12 9.15 5.79
N ASP A 26 2.18 8.35 5.65
CA ASP A 26 3.28 8.35 6.61
C ASP A 26 4.19 9.57 6.41
N GLY A 27 4.47 9.93 5.16
CA GLY A 27 5.27 11.11 4.81
C GLY A 27 4.64 12.42 5.27
N LEU A 28 3.30 12.53 5.35
CA LEU A 28 2.66 13.70 5.96
C LEU A 28 2.70 13.67 7.48
N THR A 29 2.68 12.49 8.09
CA THR A 29 2.43 12.33 9.53
C THR A 29 3.71 12.31 10.35
N VAL A 30 4.71 11.49 9.96
CA VAL A 30 5.92 11.28 10.76
C VAL A 30 6.84 12.51 10.73
N PRO A 31 7.16 13.11 9.56
CA PRO A 31 7.97 14.33 9.50
C PRO A 31 7.29 15.51 10.21
N PHE A 32 5.96 15.59 10.15
CA PHE A 32 5.19 16.60 10.89
C PHE A 32 5.28 16.39 12.40
N ALA A 33 5.09 15.16 12.87
CA ALA A 33 5.16 14.86 14.29
C ALA A 33 6.56 15.12 14.84
N LEU A 34 7.61 14.75 14.10
CA LEU A 34 8.98 15.06 14.46
C LEU A 34 9.22 16.58 14.53
N ALA A 35 8.82 17.33 13.49
CA ALA A 35 9.01 18.78 13.47
C ALA A 35 8.25 19.48 14.59
N ALA A 36 7.04 19.03 14.91
CA ALA A 36 6.27 19.52 16.05
C ALA A 36 6.96 19.18 17.38
N GLY A 37 7.41 17.94 17.55
CA GLY A 37 8.21 17.49 18.69
C GLY A 37 9.40 18.39 18.95
N LEU A 38 10.27 18.53 17.95
CA LEU A 38 11.47 19.35 18.05
C LEU A 38 11.16 20.82 18.34
N SER A 39 10.10 21.38 17.75
CA SER A 39 9.67 22.76 18.04
C SER A 39 9.19 22.98 19.49
N GLY A 40 8.76 21.92 20.17
CA GLY A 40 8.43 21.96 21.60
C GLY A 40 9.63 21.91 22.53
N ALA A 41 10.80 21.49 22.02
CA ALA A 41 12.01 21.24 22.79
C ALA A 41 13.16 22.21 22.48
N VAL A 42 13.31 22.66 21.23
CA VAL A 42 14.41 23.52 20.79
C VAL A 42 13.90 24.75 20.03
N PRO A 43 14.48 25.94 20.24
CA PRO A 43 14.09 27.15 19.52
C PRO A 43 14.74 27.27 18.13
N ASP A 44 15.74 26.45 17.83
CA ASP A 44 16.53 26.53 16.60
C ASP A 44 15.85 25.81 15.42
N THR A 45 15.37 26.59 14.44
CA THR A 45 14.74 26.06 13.22
C THR A 45 15.69 25.29 12.33
N HIS A 46 16.99 25.58 12.37
CA HIS A 46 17.98 24.84 11.59
C HIS A 46 18.07 23.39 12.05
N LEU A 47 18.04 23.13 13.37
CA LEU A 47 18.01 21.77 13.91
C LEU A 47 16.73 21.02 13.51
N ILE A 48 15.59 21.70 13.49
CA ILE A 48 14.31 21.13 13.05
C ILE A 48 14.37 20.73 11.58
N VAL A 49 14.90 21.60 10.71
CA VAL A 49 15.04 21.33 9.28
C VAL A 49 16.01 20.18 9.01
N VAL A 50 17.19 20.19 9.64
CA VAL A 50 18.18 19.11 9.47
C VAL A 50 17.62 17.77 9.96
N GLY A 51 16.98 17.76 11.14
CA GLY A 51 16.34 16.56 11.68
C GLY A 51 15.22 16.04 10.78
N GLY A 52 14.36 16.93 10.29
CA GLY A 52 13.28 16.58 9.37
C GLY A 52 13.77 16.07 8.02
N LEU A 53 14.78 16.69 7.41
CA LEU A 53 15.36 16.18 6.15
C LEU A 53 16.03 14.82 6.32
N ALA A 54 16.74 14.62 7.45
CA ALA A 54 17.35 13.33 7.77
C ALA A 54 16.28 12.24 7.95
N GLU A 55 15.18 12.57 8.63
CA GLU A 55 14.06 11.65 8.80
C GLU A 55 13.33 11.37 7.48
N ILE A 56 13.10 12.36 6.62
CA ILE A 56 12.52 12.15 5.28
C ILE A 56 13.39 11.20 4.45
N ALA A 57 14.70 11.39 4.47
CA ALA A 57 15.64 10.54 3.75
C ALA A 57 15.63 9.11 4.30
N ALA A 58 15.76 8.95 5.62
CA ALA A 58 15.76 7.63 6.25
C ALA A 58 14.41 6.91 6.09
N GLY A 59 13.30 7.62 6.32
CA GLY A 59 11.94 7.10 6.24
C GLY A 59 11.56 6.69 4.81
N SER A 60 11.87 7.51 3.80
CA SER A 60 11.59 7.16 2.40
C SER A 60 12.36 5.94 1.93
N ILE A 61 13.64 5.80 2.32
CA ILE A 61 14.44 4.60 2.02
C ILE A 61 13.85 3.39 2.72
N ALA A 62 13.56 3.48 4.02
CA ALA A 62 13.02 2.38 4.81
C ALA A 62 11.67 1.89 4.26
N MET A 63 10.75 2.82 3.96
CA MET A 63 9.45 2.47 3.41
C MET A 63 9.52 1.95 1.97
N GLY A 64 10.37 2.56 1.13
CA GLY A 64 10.60 2.08 -0.23
C GLY A 64 11.15 0.66 -0.25
N LEU A 65 12.15 0.36 0.59
CA LEU A 65 12.68 -0.99 0.74
C LEU A 65 11.64 -1.95 1.35
N GLY A 66 10.81 -1.50 2.28
CA GLY A 66 9.69 -2.28 2.81
C GLY A 66 8.69 -2.68 1.71
N GLY A 67 8.33 -1.75 0.83
CA GLY A 67 7.49 -2.02 -0.34
C GLY A 67 8.14 -2.97 -1.34
N TYR A 68 9.44 -2.80 -1.61
CA TYR A 68 10.21 -3.71 -2.46
C TYR A 68 10.19 -5.14 -1.91
N LEU A 69 10.52 -5.31 -0.63
CA LEU A 69 10.63 -6.61 0.00
C LEU A 69 9.28 -7.31 0.11
N ALA A 70 8.20 -6.58 0.42
CA ALA A 70 6.86 -7.14 0.44
C ALA A 70 6.46 -7.68 -0.94
N ALA A 71 6.53 -6.84 -1.98
CA ALA A 71 6.18 -7.25 -3.34
C ALA A 71 7.10 -8.35 -3.91
N ARG A 72 8.38 -8.36 -3.51
CA ARG A 72 9.31 -9.44 -3.88
C ARG A 72 8.96 -10.74 -3.16
N SER A 73 8.62 -10.68 -1.88
CA SER A 73 8.19 -11.85 -1.10
C SER A 73 6.92 -12.46 -1.68
N ASP A 74 5.96 -11.64 -2.12
CA ASP A 74 4.73 -12.11 -2.77
C ASP A 74 5.07 -12.84 -4.08
N ALA A 75 6.02 -12.32 -4.87
CA ALA A 75 6.47 -12.95 -6.12
C ALA A 75 7.23 -14.26 -5.88
N GLU A 76 8.13 -14.29 -4.89
CA GLU A 76 8.85 -15.51 -4.50
C GLU A 76 7.86 -16.57 -3.99
N HIS A 77 6.86 -16.19 -3.19
CA HIS A 77 5.81 -17.10 -2.74
C HIS A 77 5.00 -17.69 -3.91
N TYR A 78 4.57 -16.84 -4.84
CA TYR A 78 3.86 -17.29 -6.05
C TYR A 78 4.68 -18.30 -6.87
N GLU A 79 5.97 -18.02 -7.09
CA GLU A 79 6.84 -18.91 -7.86
C GLU A 79 7.03 -20.26 -7.17
N GLN A 80 7.20 -20.27 -5.85
CA GLN A 80 7.34 -21.52 -5.09
C GLN A 80 6.08 -22.38 -5.12
N GLU A 81 4.90 -21.77 -4.92
CA GLU A 81 3.63 -22.50 -4.99
C GLU A 81 3.37 -23.00 -6.41
N ARG A 82 3.68 -22.20 -7.45
CA ARG A 82 3.52 -22.66 -8.84
C ARG A 82 4.40 -23.85 -9.17
N LEU A 83 5.65 -23.87 -8.69
CA LEU A 83 6.56 -25.02 -8.87
C LEU A 83 6.07 -26.26 -8.12
N ARG A 84 5.44 -26.07 -6.96
CA ARG A 84 4.84 -27.14 -6.17
C ARG A 84 3.63 -27.72 -6.91
N GLU A 85 2.72 -26.88 -7.38
CA GLU A 85 1.53 -27.27 -8.12
C GLU A 85 1.90 -28.02 -9.42
N GLN A 86 2.90 -27.54 -10.15
CA GLN A 86 3.44 -28.23 -11.33
C GLN A 86 3.99 -29.63 -11.03
N ARG A 87 4.51 -29.85 -9.81
CA ARG A 87 4.99 -31.16 -9.37
C ARG A 87 3.82 -32.05 -8.97
N GLU A 88 2.86 -31.54 -8.22
CA GLU A 88 1.70 -32.28 -7.72
C GLU A 88 0.81 -32.75 -8.90
N VAL A 89 0.55 -31.90 -9.89
CA VAL A 89 -0.15 -32.27 -11.14
C VAL A 89 0.55 -33.40 -11.91
N ARG A 90 1.87 -33.56 -11.76
CA ARG A 90 2.65 -34.63 -12.43
C ARG A 90 2.77 -35.89 -11.60
N GLU A 91 2.95 -35.76 -10.29
CA GLU A 91 3.26 -36.87 -9.38
C GLU A 91 2.00 -37.52 -8.80
N ILE A 92 0.93 -36.75 -8.56
CA ILE A 92 -0.32 -37.18 -7.92
C ILE A 92 -1.58 -36.66 -8.63
N PRO A 93 -1.71 -36.84 -9.96
CA PRO A 93 -2.80 -36.25 -10.76
C PRO A 93 -4.21 -36.64 -10.31
N ASP A 94 -4.37 -37.83 -9.73
CA ASP A 94 -5.67 -38.30 -9.25
C ASP A 94 -6.14 -37.55 -8.00
N GLU A 95 -5.23 -37.09 -7.14
CA GLU A 95 -5.57 -36.26 -5.98
C GLU A 95 -5.88 -34.84 -6.42
N GLU A 96 -5.04 -34.25 -7.27
CA GLU A 96 -5.27 -32.91 -7.85
C GLU A 96 -6.62 -32.82 -8.59
N ALA A 97 -7.02 -33.88 -9.29
CA ALA A 97 -8.29 -33.89 -10.01
C ALA A 97 -9.49 -33.84 -9.05
N ARG A 98 -9.34 -34.44 -7.86
CA ARG A 98 -10.34 -34.33 -6.79
C ARG A 98 -10.38 -32.92 -6.23
N GLU A 99 -9.25 -32.22 -6.15
CA GLU A 99 -9.19 -30.83 -5.67
C GLU A 99 -9.88 -29.87 -6.62
N VAL A 100 -9.66 -30.01 -7.94
CA VAL A 100 -10.45 -29.29 -8.95
C VAL A 100 -11.96 -29.56 -8.78
N SER A 101 -12.35 -30.83 -8.56
CA SER A 101 -13.75 -31.18 -8.33
C SER A 101 -14.30 -30.51 -7.05
N LYS A 102 -13.53 -30.47 -5.96
CA LYS A 102 -13.91 -29.77 -4.72
C LYS A 102 -14.09 -28.27 -4.95
N VAL A 103 -13.21 -27.64 -5.74
CA VAL A 103 -13.35 -26.23 -6.13
C VAL A 103 -14.70 -26.02 -6.81
N PHE A 104 -15.05 -26.80 -7.84
CA PHE A 104 -16.36 -26.69 -8.50
C PHE A 104 -17.55 -26.97 -7.57
N GLN A 105 -17.43 -27.94 -6.66
CA GLN A 105 -18.47 -28.21 -5.65
C GLN A 105 -18.69 -27.03 -4.70
N SER A 106 -17.65 -26.25 -4.39
CA SER A 106 -17.79 -25.03 -3.60
C SER A 106 -18.64 -23.96 -4.30
N TYR A 107 -18.71 -23.99 -5.63
CA TYR A 107 -19.61 -23.17 -6.45
C TYR A 107 -21.00 -23.80 -6.68
N GLY A 108 -21.27 -24.96 -6.05
CA GLY A 108 -22.56 -25.64 -6.11
C GLY A 108 -22.74 -26.60 -7.30
N LEU A 109 -21.67 -26.91 -8.05
CA LEU A 109 -21.74 -27.92 -9.10
C LEU A 109 -21.69 -29.33 -8.51
N THR A 110 -22.51 -30.22 -9.04
CA THR A 110 -22.44 -31.66 -8.73
C THR A 110 -21.20 -32.30 -9.36
N ALA A 111 -20.79 -33.47 -8.84
CA ALA A 111 -19.65 -34.21 -9.37
C ALA A 111 -19.86 -34.61 -10.85
N ASP A 112 -21.09 -34.94 -11.24
CA ASP A 112 -21.43 -35.33 -12.62
C ASP A 112 -21.34 -34.15 -13.59
N GLU A 113 -21.65 -32.92 -13.12
CA GLU A 113 -21.56 -31.69 -13.93
C GLU A 113 -20.10 -31.24 -14.13
N SER A 114 -19.24 -31.40 -13.12
CA SER A 114 -17.84 -30.98 -13.19
C SER A 114 -16.90 -32.04 -13.78
N ALA A 115 -17.26 -33.33 -13.77
CA ALA A 115 -16.41 -34.42 -14.24
C ALA A 115 -15.84 -34.23 -15.67
N PRO A 116 -16.64 -33.82 -16.69
CA PRO A 116 -16.11 -33.59 -18.03
C PRO A 116 -15.12 -32.42 -18.08
N ILE A 117 -15.31 -31.41 -17.24
CA ILE A 117 -14.44 -30.23 -17.15
C ILE A 117 -13.11 -30.63 -16.51
N VAL A 118 -13.15 -31.37 -15.40
CA VAL A 118 -11.97 -31.90 -14.72
C VAL A 118 -11.16 -32.76 -15.70
N GLU A 119 -11.79 -33.72 -16.39
CA GLU A 119 -11.10 -34.58 -17.36
C GLU A 119 -10.47 -33.78 -18.51
N ALA A 120 -11.16 -32.74 -19.00
CA ALA A 120 -10.64 -31.86 -20.03
C ALA A 120 -9.46 -31.01 -19.52
N LEU A 121 -9.52 -30.53 -18.28
CA LEU A 121 -8.47 -29.73 -17.65
C LEU A 121 -7.23 -30.59 -17.38
N SER A 122 -7.42 -31.83 -16.94
CA SER A 122 -6.33 -32.77 -16.69
C SER A 122 -5.45 -33.09 -17.90
N LYS A 123 -5.99 -32.89 -19.12
CA LYS A 123 -5.24 -33.03 -20.38
C LYS A 123 -4.42 -31.78 -20.76
N ARG A 124 -4.51 -30.70 -19.97
CA ARG A 124 -3.90 -29.39 -20.23
C ARG A 124 -3.14 -28.89 -18.98
N PRO A 125 -1.94 -29.42 -18.71
CA PRO A 125 -1.25 -29.22 -17.44
C PRO A 125 -1.01 -27.74 -17.09
N GLU A 126 -0.64 -26.89 -18.04
CA GLU A 126 -0.46 -25.45 -17.76
C GLU A 126 -1.77 -24.77 -17.33
N ALA A 127 -2.87 -25.02 -18.05
CA ALA A 127 -4.18 -24.47 -17.70
C ALA A 127 -4.73 -25.04 -16.39
N TRP A 128 -4.36 -26.28 -16.04
CA TRP A 128 -4.69 -26.91 -14.78
C TRP A 128 -3.97 -26.22 -13.62
N VAL A 129 -2.65 -26.05 -13.73
CA VAL A 129 -1.85 -25.32 -12.74
C VAL A 129 -2.38 -23.90 -12.57
N ASP A 130 -2.63 -23.18 -13.67
CA ASP A 130 -3.17 -21.81 -13.60
C ASP A 130 -4.55 -21.76 -12.91
N PHE A 131 -5.38 -22.78 -13.13
CA PHE A 131 -6.67 -22.92 -12.44
C PHE A 131 -6.48 -23.12 -10.93
N MET A 132 -5.59 -24.04 -10.53
CA MET A 132 -5.34 -24.35 -9.11
C MET A 132 -4.73 -23.15 -8.39
N MET A 133 -3.71 -22.52 -8.99
CA MET A 133 -3.12 -21.28 -8.48
C MET A 133 -4.17 -20.21 -8.21
N ARG A 134 -5.13 -20.03 -9.12
CA ARG A 134 -6.13 -18.96 -9.00
C ARG A 134 -7.32 -19.32 -8.10
N PHE A 135 -7.87 -20.52 -8.23
CA PHE A 135 -9.16 -20.86 -7.62
C PHE A 135 -9.03 -21.68 -6.34
N GLU A 136 -7.93 -22.40 -6.15
CA GLU A 136 -7.64 -23.07 -4.89
C GLU A 136 -6.79 -22.18 -3.98
N LEU A 137 -5.63 -21.72 -4.48
CA LEU A 137 -4.68 -20.96 -3.66
C LEU A 137 -5.02 -19.46 -3.60
N GLY A 138 -5.84 -18.95 -4.52
CA GLY A 138 -6.18 -17.53 -4.58
C GLY A 138 -5.01 -16.63 -4.97
N LEU A 139 -4.01 -17.20 -5.64
CA LEU A 139 -2.78 -16.54 -6.05
C LEU A 139 -2.90 -16.06 -7.51
N GLU A 140 -2.61 -14.78 -7.73
CA GLU A 140 -2.52 -14.19 -9.07
C GLU A 140 -1.06 -13.92 -9.43
N GLU A 141 -0.72 -14.02 -10.73
CA GLU A 141 0.64 -13.81 -11.20
C GLU A 141 1.08 -12.36 -10.95
N PRO A 142 2.16 -12.13 -10.17
CA PRO A 142 2.64 -10.79 -9.89
C PRO A 142 3.28 -10.14 -11.11
N GLU A 143 3.10 -8.83 -11.27
CA GLU A 143 3.77 -8.09 -12.34
C GLU A 143 5.31 -8.11 -12.16
N PRO A 144 6.12 -8.40 -13.20
CA PRO A 144 7.56 -8.57 -13.06
C PRO A 144 8.32 -7.36 -12.49
N ARG A 145 7.78 -6.15 -12.65
CA ARG A 145 8.37 -4.90 -12.16
C ARG A 145 7.68 -4.36 -10.90
N ARG A 146 6.77 -5.13 -10.30
CA ARG A 146 5.97 -4.67 -9.16
C ARG A 146 6.83 -4.25 -7.98
N ALA A 147 7.84 -5.05 -7.63
CA ALA A 147 8.70 -4.75 -6.49
C ALA A 147 9.44 -3.41 -6.63
N PHE A 148 10.02 -3.15 -7.80
CA PHE A 148 10.74 -1.90 -8.05
C PHE A 148 9.80 -0.69 -8.14
N THR A 149 8.66 -0.84 -8.82
CA THR A 149 7.67 0.24 -8.95
C THR A 149 7.04 0.59 -7.60
N SER A 150 6.71 -0.39 -6.77
CA SER A 150 6.23 -0.18 -5.40
C SER A 150 7.25 0.59 -4.57
N ALA A 151 8.51 0.17 -4.59
CA ALA A 151 9.59 0.84 -3.86
C ALA A 151 9.71 2.32 -4.20
N LEU A 152 9.76 2.62 -5.51
CA LEU A 152 9.96 3.98 -6.00
C LEU A 152 8.74 4.87 -5.71
N THR A 153 7.53 4.34 -5.89
CA THR A 153 6.29 5.10 -5.70
C THR A 153 6.04 5.43 -4.24
N ILE A 154 6.24 4.46 -3.33
CA ILE A 154 6.14 4.70 -1.88
C ILE A 154 7.18 5.72 -1.44
N ALA A 155 8.46 5.54 -1.83
CA ALA A 155 9.53 6.45 -1.43
C ALA A 155 9.29 7.88 -1.95
N ALA A 156 8.91 8.04 -3.22
CA ALA A 156 8.64 9.35 -3.80
C ALA A 156 7.44 10.03 -3.15
N ALA A 157 6.36 9.28 -2.89
CA ALA A 157 5.20 9.78 -2.17
C ALA A 157 5.55 10.20 -0.74
N TYR A 158 6.39 9.43 -0.05
CA TYR A 158 6.85 9.77 1.29
C TYR A 158 7.66 11.06 1.32
N VAL A 159 8.62 11.20 0.39
CA VAL A 159 9.41 12.43 0.25
C VAL A 159 8.51 13.63 -0.01
N ALA A 160 7.59 13.51 -0.98
CA ALA A 160 6.66 14.59 -1.31
C ALA A 160 5.77 14.98 -0.12
N GLY A 161 5.27 13.99 0.63
CA GLY A 161 4.52 14.19 1.86
C GLY A 161 5.33 14.91 2.93
N GLY A 162 6.58 14.51 3.14
CA GLY A 162 7.43 15.05 4.21
C GLY A 162 7.92 16.46 3.99
N PHE A 163 8.07 16.89 2.74
CA PHE A 163 8.41 18.29 2.46
C PHE A 163 7.31 19.28 2.85
N ILE A 164 6.04 18.86 2.87
CA ILE A 164 4.91 19.72 3.22
C ILE A 164 5.03 20.28 4.65
N PRO A 165 5.12 19.45 5.71
CA PRO A 165 5.30 19.95 7.08
C PRO A 165 6.61 20.68 7.30
N LEU A 166 7.67 20.35 6.56
CA LEU A 166 8.98 20.98 6.74
C LEU A 166 9.07 22.37 6.09
N SER A 167 8.32 22.59 5.01
CA SER A 167 8.42 23.80 4.19
C SER A 167 8.31 25.12 4.98
N PRO A 168 7.48 25.28 6.02
CA PRO A 168 7.41 26.55 6.76
C PRO A 168 8.65 26.83 7.60
N TYR A 169 9.33 25.79 8.11
CA TYR A 169 10.57 25.93 8.88
C TYR A 169 11.78 26.31 8.00
N MET A 170 11.72 26.01 6.70
CA MET A 170 12.76 26.42 5.74
C MET A 170 12.69 27.91 5.42
N ILE A 171 11.53 28.54 5.60
CA ILE A 171 11.27 29.94 5.27
C ILE A 171 11.29 30.82 6.53
N LEU A 172 10.76 30.32 7.64
CA LEU A 172 10.61 31.06 8.89
C LEU A 172 11.75 30.73 9.85
N SER A 173 12.40 31.77 10.41
CA SER A 173 13.49 31.62 11.37
C SER A 173 13.03 31.43 12.82
N ASP A 174 11.72 31.55 13.09
CA ASP A 174 11.14 31.41 14.43
C ASP A 174 10.41 30.06 14.54
N ALA A 175 10.85 29.19 15.45
CA ALA A 175 10.32 27.84 15.59
C ALA A 175 8.83 27.80 15.94
N TRP A 176 8.35 28.74 16.76
CA TRP A 176 6.94 28.78 17.15
C TRP A 176 6.03 29.16 15.98
N ARG A 177 6.41 30.19 15.21
CA ARG A 177 5.72 30.55 13.96
C ARG A 177 5.81 29.42 12.94
N GLY A 178 7.00 28.81 12.81
CA GLY A 178 7.22 27.63 11.97
C GLY A 178 6.22 26.51 12.28
N LEU A 179 6.04 26.21 13.57
CA LEU A 179 5.06 25.22 14.04
C LEU A 179 3.62 25.59 13.70
N LEU A 180 3.19 26.82 13.93
CA LEU A 180 1.82 27.24 13.63
C LEU A 180 1.49 27.12 12.13
N PHE A 181 2.40 27.58 11.26
CA PHE A 181 2.22 27.46 9.81
C PHE A 181 2.33 26.01 9.33
N SER A 182 3.27 25.24 9.88
CA SER A 182 3.42 23.80 9.59
C SER A 182 2.19 23.00 9.98
N ALA A 183 1.63 23.26 11.17
CA ALA A 183 0.39 22.62 11.60
C ALA A 183 -0.77 22.98 10.67
N GLY A 184 -0.93 24.26 10.32
CA GLY A 184 -2.00 24.70 9.42
C GLY A 184 -1.92 24.04 8.04
N VAL A 185 -0.75 24.08 7.40
CA VAL A 185 -0.54 23.51 6.06
C VAL A 185 -0.67 21.99 6.09
N THR A 186 -0.10 21.32 7.09
CA THR A 186 -0.12 19.86 7.17
C THR A 186 -1.51 19.32 7.49
N LEU A 187 -2.25 19.93 8.42
CA LEU A 187 -3.62 19.50 8.73
C LEU A 187 -4.54 19.68 7.52
N LEU A 188 -4.37 20.76 6.74
CA LEU A 188 -5.06 20.94 5.48
C LEU A 188 -4.67 19.86 4.47
N ALA A 189 -3.37 19.57 4.32
CA ALA A 189 -2.88 18.53 3.42
C ALA A 189 -3.42 17.16 3.79
N LEU A 190 -3.42 16.80 5.09
CA LEU A 190 -4.00 15.56 5.61
C LEU A 190 -5.51 15.47 5.35
N ALA A 191 -6.25 16.56 5.50
CA ALA A 191 -7.68 16.59 5.21
C ALA A 191 -7.97 16.40 3.71
N VAL A 192 -7.25 17.11 2.84
CA VAL A 192 -7.36 16.98 1.38
C VAL A 192 -6.97 15.58 0.93
N PHE A 193 -5.82 15.09 1.37
CA PHE A 193 -5.34 13.76 1.03
C PHE A 193 -6.28 12.67 1.57
N GLY A 194 -6.75 12.78 2.82
CA GLY A 194 -7.71 11.84 3.39
C GLY A 194 -9.04 11.83 2.65
N TYR A 195 -9.52 12.97 2.16
CA TYR A 195 -10.72 13.06 1.32
C TYR A 195 -10.51 12.32 -0.02
N ILE A 196 -9.39 12.59 -0.69
CA ILE A 196 -9.01 11.94 -1.96
C ILE A 196 -8.89 10.43 -1.77
N LYS A 197 -8.15 10.00 -0.74
CA LYS A 197 -8.00 8.59 -0.33
C LYS A 197 -9.37 7.93 -0.18
N GLY A 198 -10.29 8.55 0.58
CA GLY A 198 -11.62 7.98 0.79
C GLY A 198 -12.41 7.81 -0.50
N ARG A 199 -12.31 8.79 -1.42
CA ARG A 199 -12.97 8.70 -2.73
C ARG A 199 -12.45 7.54 -3.57
N PHE A 200 -11.15 7.27 -3.55
CA PHE A 200 -10.51 6.20 -4.32
C PHE A 200 -10.67 4.82 -3.68
N THR A 201 -10.69 4.72 -2.35
CA THR A 201 -10.84 3.44 -1.64
C THR A 201 -12.31 3.01 -1.47
N GLY A 202 -13.26 3.78 -1.97
CA GLY A 202 -14.70 3.50 -1.82
C GLY A 202 -15.26 3.80 -0.43
N ALA A 203 -14.46 4.38 0.48
CA ALA A 203 -14.91 4.80 1.80
C ALA A 203 -15.61 6.17 1.77
N HIS A 204 -16.36 6.52 2.82
CA HIS A 204 -16.99 7.84 2.90
C HIS A 204 -15.90 8.95 2.99
N PRO A 205 -15.77 9.86 2.00
CA PRO A 205 -14.60 10.76 1.88
C PRO A 205 -14.36 11.63 3.10
N TRP A 206 -15.41 12.23 3.66
CA TRP A 206 -15.31 13.08 4.85
C TRP A 206 -14.85 12.31 6.10
N ARG A 207 -15.23 11.03 6.22
CA ARG A 207 -14.81 10.21 7.36
C ARG A 207 -13.32 9.89 7.26
N SER A 208 -12.85 9.55 6.06
CA SER A 208 -11.44 9.31 5.76
C SER A 208 -10.60 10.57 6.02
N ALA A 209 -11.06 11.73 5.54
CA ALA A 209 -10.43 13.03 5.81
C ALA A 209 -10.29 13.31 7.32
N SER A 210 -11.38 13.16 8.08
CA SER A 210 -11.35 13.36 9.53
C SER A 210 -10.42 12.38 10.24
N GLN A 211 -10.46 11.10 9.88
CA GLN A 211 -9.58 10.08 10.48
C GLN A 211 -8.11 10.39 10.24
N THR A 212 -7.72 10.66 8.99
CA THR A 212 -6.32 10.97 8.64
C THR A 212 -5.83 12.23 9.36
N THR A 213 -6.67 13.27 9.41
CA THR A 213 -6.33 14.52 10.11
C THR A 213 -6.17 14.30 11.62
N VAL A 214 -7.08 13.55 12.25
CA VAL A 214 -7.03 13.26 13.69
C VAL A 214 -5.80 12.41 14.04
N ILE A 215 -5.48 11.39 13.25
CA ILE A 215 -4.29 10.56 13.47
C ILE A 215 -3.03 11.42 13.39
N GLY A 216 -2.90 12.28 12.38
CA GLY A 216 -1.77 13.18 12.24
C GLY A 216 -1.66 14.18 13.39
N ALA A 217 -2.79 14.77 13.82
CA ALA A 217 -2.82 15.68 14.96
C ALA A 217 -2.44 14.98 16.28
N LEU A 218 -2.90 13.74 16.50
CA LEU A 218 -2.56 12.95 17.68
C LEU A 218 -1.08 12.56 17.69
N ALA A 219 -0.53 12.13 16.56
CA ALA A 219 0.90 11.81 16.44
C ALA A 219 1.78 13.03 16.76
N ALA A 220 1.46 14.18 16.17
CA ALA A 220 2.19 15.42 16.44
C ALA A 220 2.02 15.91 17.87
N GLY A 221 0.81 15.82 18.43
CA GLY A 221 0.56 16.15 19.84
C GLY A 221 1.36 15.26 20.80
N ALA A 222 1.40 13.95 20.54
CA ALA A 222 2.17 13.01 21.34
C ALA A 222 3.67 13.30 21.28
N ALA A 223 4.21 13.53 20.07
CA ALA A 223 5.62 13.89 19.88
C ALA A 223 5.97 15.22 20.57
N PHE A 224 5.10 16.24 20.46
CA PHE A 224 5.26 17.53 21.12
C PHE A 224 5.31 17.38 22.65
N VAL A 225 4.38 16.64 23.24
CA VAL A 225 4.34 16.43 24.70
C VAL A 225 5.57 15.68 25.17
N LEU A 226 5.95 14.60 24.49
CA LEU A 226 7.14 13.82 24.85
C LEU A 226 8.42 14.65 24.78
N ALA A 227 8.61 15.39 23.69
CA ALA A 227 9.79 16.23 23.52
C ALA A 227 9.87 17.31 24.61
N LYS A 228 8.74 17.95 24.94
CA LYS A 228 8.65 18.95 26.00
C LYS A 228 8.88 18.39 27.41
N MET A 229 8.61 17.10 27.64
CA MET A 229 8.89 16.45 28.92
C MET A 229 10.37 16.13 29.12
N ILE A 230 11.12 15.96 28.02
CA ILE A 230 12.54 15.57 28.05
C ILE A 230 13.45 16.81 28.01
N ALA A 231 13.04 17.88 27.33
CA ALA A 231 13.77 19.15 27.21
C ALA A 231 13.74 19.99 28.49
#